data_AF-A0A383F416-F1
#
_entry.id   AF-A0A383F416-F1
#
_cell.length_a   1.000
_cell.length_b   1.000
_cell.length_c   1.000
_cell.angle_alpha   90.00
_cell.angle_beta   90.00
_cell.angle_gamma   90.00
#
_symmetry.space_group_name_H-M   'P 1'
#
loop_
_entity.id
_entity.type
_entity.pdbx_description
1 polymer ?
#
loop_
_entity_poly.entity_id
_entity_poly.type
_entity_poly.pdbx_seq_one_letter_code
_entity_poly.pdbx_strand_id
1 'polypeptide(L)'
;MQHASITTVRCDGHRGCVADIAMLAKNIPLFPVDRWCNLAELSRARAASNQRIGWAAIFLKAYARVVEQTPELRSWFLPRLWPRIATTNQIVATLAINRIENDTEQLCWAR
;
A
#
# COMPACT_ATOMS: atom_id res chain seq x y z
N MET A 1 16.38 38.35 10.12
CA MET A 1 15.21 37.48 9.94
C MET A 1 15.19 37.04 8.49
N GLN A 2 15.51 35.77 8.19
CA GLN A 2 15.45 35.25 6.82
C GLN A 2 13.98 34.97 6.49
N HIS A 3 13.40 35.72 5.54
CA HIS A 3 12.07 35.39 5.03
C HIS A 3 12.16 34.08 4.26
N ALA A 4 11.37 33.08 4.66
CA ALA A 4 11.22 31.86 3.89
C ALA A 4 10.55 32.19 2.55
N SER A 5 11.29 32.07 1.45
CA SER A 5 10.74 32.20 0.10
C SER A 5 9.96 30.94 -0.25
N ILE A 6 8.64 31.06 -0.41
CA ILE A 6 7.79 29.96 -0.84
C ILE A 6 7.90 29.82 -2.37
N THR A 7 8.30 28.65 -2.85
CA THR A 7 8.28 28.32 -4.28
C THR A 7 7.16 27.34 -4.57
N THR A 8 6.44 27.54 -5.67
CA THR A 8 5.35 26.68 -6.12
C THR A 8 5.72 26.04 -7.46
N VAL A 9 5.36 24.77 -7.63
CA VAL A 9 5.50 24.03 -8.90
C VAL A 9 4.16 23.39 -9.27
N ARG A 10 3.94 23.15 -10.57
CA ARG A 10 2.74 22.43 -11.03
C ARG A 10 2.81 20.98 -10.55
N CYS A 11 1.69 20.46 -10.06
CA CYS A 11 1.58 19.04 -9.71
C CYS A 11 1.64 18.19 -10.98
N ASP A 12 2.60 17.26 -11.05
CA ASP A 12 2.69 16.27 -12.12
C ASP A 12 1.59 15.20 -12.01
N GLY A 13 1.45 14.37 -13.04
CA GLY A 13 0.42 13.32 -13.07
C GLY A 13 0.59 12.25 -11.99
N HIS A 14 1.81 11.93 -11.57
CA HIS A 14 2.07 10.90 -10.55
C HIS A 14 1.61 11.39 -9.17
N ARG A 15 1.99 12.61 -8.81
CA ARG A 15 1.56 13.27 -7.57
C ARG A 15 0.06 13.57 -7.59
N GLY A 16 -0.48 13.96 -8.75
CA GLY A 16 -1.91 14.16 -8.95
C GLY A 16 -2.72 12.89 -8.67
N CYS A 17 -2.30 11.74 -9.20
CA CYS A 17 -2.97 10.46 -8.96
C CYS A 17 -2.96 10.06 -7.47
N VAL A 18 -1.85 10.30 -6.76
CA VAL A 18 -1.78 10.09 -5.30
C VAL A 18 -2.79 10.99 -4.58
N ALA A 19 -2.88 12.26 -4.98
CA ALA A 19 -3.83 13.20 -4.41
C ALA A 19 -5.28 12.76 -4.66
N ASP A 20 -5.60 12.25 -5.86
CA ASP A 20 -6.93 11.73 -6.19
C ASP A 20 -7.31 10.54 -5.32
N ILE A 21 -6.40 9.57 -5.13
CA ILE A 21 -6.62 8.43 -4.23
C ILE A 21 -6.86 8.91 -2.80
N ALA A 22 -6.03 9.84 -2.31
CA ALA A 22 -6.19 10.40 -0.97
C ALA A 22 -7.53 11.14 -0.81
N MET A 23 -7.97 11.86 -1.84
CA MET A 23 -9.27 12.54 -1.85
C MET A 23 -10.44 11.55 -1.79
N LEU A 24 -10.36 10.45 -2.54
CA LEU A 24 -11.37 9.38 -2.50
C LEU A 24 -11.41 8.66 -1.15
N ALA A 25 -10.24 8.41 -0.55
CA ALA A 25 -10.11 7.70 0.73
C ALA A 25 -10.74 8.45 1.92
N LYS A 26 -10.96 9.76 1.82
CA LYS A 26 -11.61 10.58 2.87
C LYS A 26 -12.99 10.08 3.28
N ASN A 27 -13.69 9.37 2.39
CA ASN A 27 -15.02 8.85 2.65
C ASN A 27 -15.02 7.45 3.31
N ILE A 28 -13.84 6.88 3.55
CA ILE A 28 -13.68 5.54 4.13
C ILE A 28 -13.41 5.71 5.63
N PRO A 29 -14.22 5.10 6.53
CA PRO A 29 -13.95 5.12 7.95
C PRO A 29 -12.76 4.18 8.24
N LEU A 30 -11.55 4.75 8.23
CA LEU A 30 -10.32 4.02 8.50
C LEU A 30 -10.08 3.91 10.01
N PHE A 31 -9.84 2.69 10.47
CA PHE A 31 -9.42 2.38 11.83
C PHE A 31 -8.02 1.76 11.79
N PRO A 32 -6.95 2.57 11.78
CA PRO A 32 -5.60 2.04 11.72
C PRO A 32 -5.29 1.23 12.98
N VAL A 33 -4.73 0.05 12.79
CA VAL A 33 -4.27 -0.82 13.88
C VAL A 33 -2.77 -0.96 13.77
N ASP A 34 -2.08 -0.72 14.88
CA ASP A 34 -0.64 -0.96 15.01
C ASP A 34 -0.38 -2.06 16.05
N ARG A 35 0.62 -2.89 15.76
CA ARG A 35 1.04 -4.06 16.54
C ARG A 35 2.53 -4.27 16.38
N TRP A 36 3.20 -4.52 17.50
CA TRP A 36 4.56 -5.01 17.50
C TRP A 36 4.61 -6.48 17.09
N CYS A 37 5.54 -6.83 16.20
CA CYS A 37 5.80 -8.20 15.78
C CYS A 37 7.28 -8.55 16.00
N ASN A 38 7.55 -9.72 16.58
CA ASN A 38 8.91 -10.22 16.67
C ASN A 38 9.32 -10.84 15.33
N LEU A 39 10.27 -10.21 14.65
CA LEU A 39 10.77 -10.63 13.33
C LEU A 39 12.17 -11.24 13.40
N ALA A 40 12.71 -11.52 14.59
CA ALA A 40 14.10 -11.96 14.74
C ALA A 40 14.38 -13.26 13.97
N GLU A 41 13.48 -14.24 14.07
CA GLU A 41 13.63 -15.52 13.38
C GLU A 41 13.50 -15.37 11.86
N LEU A 42 12.51 -14.59 11.43
CA LEU A 42 12.27 -14.30 10.02
C LEU A 42 13.44 -13.55 9.39
N SER A 43 14.04 -12.60 10.11
CA SER A 43 15.22 -11.87 9.66
C SER A 43 16.43 -12.80 9.48
N ARG A 44 16.64 -13.73 10.43
CA ARG A 44 17.69 -14.76 10.32
C ARG A 44 17.46 -15.67 9.10
N ALA A 45 16.25 -16.18 8.93
CA ALA A 45 15.90 -17.03 7.78
C ALA A 45 16.06 -16.29 6.44
N ARG A 46 15.63 -15.02 6.37
CA ARG A 46 15.79 -14.17 5.19
C ARG A 46 17.27 -13.95 4.84
N ALA A 47 18.12 -13.74 5.84
CA ALA A 47 19.56 -13.54 5.64
C ALA A 47 20.29 -14.83 5.21
N ALA A 48 19.83 -16.00 5.68
CA ALA A 48 20.37 -17.30 5.31
C ALA A 48 19.89 -17.79 3.92
N SER A 49 18.89 -17.14 3.32
CA SER A 49 18.40 -17.50 1.99
C SER A 49 19.41 -17.11 0.91
N ASN A 50 19.66 -18.04 -0.03
CA ASN A 50 20.50 -17.76 -1.20
C ASN A 50 19.91 -16.70 -2.14
N GLN A 51 18.60 -16.44 -2.05
CA GLN A 51 17.92 -15.42 -2.84
C GLN A 51 17.75 -14.14 -2.02
N ARG A 52 18.04 -12.99 -2.65
CA ARG A 52 17.75 -11.68 -2.06
C ARG A 52 16.25 -11.41 -2.09
N ILE A 53 15.56 -11.72 -1.01
CA ILE A 53 14.12 -11.47 -0.85
C ILE A 53 13.93 -10.15 -0.09
N GLY A 54 13.19 -9.22 -0.69
CA GLY A 54 12.80 -7.96 -0.06
C GLY A 54 11.69 -8.14 0.98
N TRP A 55 11.70 -7.31 2.03
CA TRP A 55 10.68 -7.35 3.08
C TRP A 55 9.25 -7.22 2.54
N ALA A 56 9.03 -6.35 1.56
CA ALA A 56 7.72 -6.17 0.95
C ALA A 56 7.15 -7.49 0.38
N ALA A 57 7.97 -8.28 -0.33
CA ALA A 57 7.54 -9.57 -0.88
C ALA A 57 7.17 -10.58 0.23
N ILE A 58 7.93 -10.59 1.33
CA ILE A 58 7.65 -11.46 2.49
C ILE A 58 6.34 -11.06 3.16
N PHE A 59 6.15 -9.76 3.45
CA PHE A 59 4.92 -9.28 4.07
C PHE A 59 3.70 -9.46 3.17
N LEU A 60 3.83 -9.23 1.86
CA LEU A 60 2.76 -9.50 0.89
C LEU A 60 2.37 -10.98 0.91
N LYS A 61 3.35 -11.89 0.92
CA LYS A 61 3.06 -13.33 0.95
C LYS A 61 2.44 -13.77 2.28
N ALA A 62 2.93 -13.23 3.40
CA ALA A 62 2.36 -13.48 4.72
C ALA A 62 0.91 -12.97 4.79
N TYR A 63 0.66 -11.75 4.34
CA TYR A 63 -0.68 -11.16 4.32
C TYR A 63 -1.63 -11.91 3.39
N ALA A 64 -1.15 -12.43 2.26
CA ALA A 64 -1.95 -13.29 1.39
C ALA A 64 -2.47 -14.55 2.12
N ARG A 65 -1.70 -15.13 3.05
CA ARG A 65 -2.17 -16.25 3.90
C ARG A 65 -3.24 -15.81 4.90
N VAL A 66 -3.13 -14.59 5.44
CA VAL A 66 -4.17 -14.01 6.30
C VAL A 66 -5.46 -13.80 5.51
N VAL A 67 -5.38 -13.21 4.32
CA VAL A 67 -6.54 -12.98 3.44
C VAL A 67 -7.19 -14.29 2.97
N GLU A 68 -6.40 -15.36 2.78
CA GLU A 68 -6.91 -16.70 2.48
C GLU A 68 -7.81 -17.23 3.62
N GLN A 69 -7.47 -16.92 4.87
CA GLN A 69 -8.21 -17.34 6.07
C GLN A 69 -9.31 -16.34 6.49
N THR A 70 -9.27 -15.11 6.00
CA THR A 70 -10.18 -14.02 6.36
C THR A 70 -10.72 -13.35 5.09
N PRO A 71 -11.76 -13.94 4.45
CA PRO A 71 -12.31 -13.46 3.19
C PRO A 71 -12.78 -12.01 3.20
N GLU A 72 -13.14 -11.47 4.37
CA GLU A 72 -13.57 -10.08 4.56
C GLU A 72 -12.49 -9.06 4.15
N LEU A 73 -11.21 -9.44 4.24
CA LEU A 73 -10.08 -8.57 3.87
C LEU A 73 -9.92 -8.39 2.34
N ARG A 74 -10.61 -9.21 1.54
CA ARG A 74 -10.67 -9.11 0.07
C ARG A 74 -12.09 -8.77 -0.41
N SER A 75 -12.86 -8.14 0.47
CA SER A 75 -14.21 -7.68 0.18
C SER A 75 -14.25 -6.16 -0.01
N TRP A 76 -15.21 -5.67 -0.80
CA TRP A 76 -15.47 -4.24 -0.95
C TRP A 76 -16.96 -3.94 -0.90
N PHE A 77 -17.27 -2.73 -0.44
CA PHE A 77 -18.64 -2.23 -0.33
C PHE A 77 -19.16 -1.71 -1.67
N LEU A 78 -20.39 -2.07 -2.02
CA LEU A 78 -21.10 -1.62 -3.21
C LEU A 78 -22.26 -0.71 -2.78
N PRO A 79 -22.09 0.63 -2.87
CA PRO A 79 -23.04 1.62 -2.33
C PRO A 79 -24.30 1.84 -3.20
N ARG A 80 -24.69 0.88 -4.06
CA ARG A 80 -25.83 1.06 -4.98
C ARG A 80 -27.16 1.05 -4.22
N LEU A 81 -28.29 1.20 -4.92
CA LEU A 81 -29.66 1.22 -4.36
C LEU A 81 -29.94 0.14 -3.30
N TRP A 82 -29.27 -1.01 -3.41
CA TRP A 82 -29.17 -1.99 -2.34
C TRP A 82 -27.71 -2.17 -1.94
N PRO A 83 -27.30 -1.68 -0.76
CA PRO A 83 -25.96 -1.87 -0.23
C PRO A 83 -25.59 -3.35 -0.15
N ARG A 84 -24.43 -3.70 -0.71
CA ARG A 84 -23.92 -5.09 -0.71
C ARG A 84 -22.42 -5.09 -0.44
N ILE A 85 -21.92 -6.24 0.00
CA ILE A 85 -20.49 -6.53 0.09
C ILE A 85 -20.19 -7.55 -1.01
N ALA A 86 -19.22 -7.25 -1.86
CA ALA A 86 -18.70 -8.18 -2.86
C ALA A 86 -17.35 -8.73 -2.37
N THR A 87 -17.16 -10.03 -2.51
CA THR A 87 -15.93 -10.72 -2.11
C THR A 87 -15.37 -11.45 -3.32
N THR A 88 -14.11 -11.22 -3.66
CA THR A 88 -13.45 -11.93 -4.76
C THR A 88 -12.87 -13.26 -4.29
N ASN A 89 -12.73 -14.24 -5.18
CA ASN A 89 -11.95 -15.44 -4.88
C ASN A 89 -10.43 -15.27 -5.16
N GLN A 90 -10.04 -14.18 -5.81
CA GLN A 90 -8.65 -13.89 -6.13
C GLN A 90 -8.00 -13.10 -5.00
N ILE A 91 -6.72 -13.37 -4.72
CA ILE A 91 -5.93 -12.59 -3.77
C ILE A 91 -4.97 -11.73 -4.60
N VAL A 92 -5.29 -10.45 -4.72
CA VAL A 92 -4.49 -9.46 -5.45
C VAL A 92 -4.06 -8.40 -4.46
N ALA A 93 -2.78 -8.10 -4.44
CA ALA A 93 -2.22 -7.01 -3.65
C ALA A 93 -1.75 -5.88 -4.56
N THR A 94 -1.57 -4.70 -4.00
CA THR A 94 -0.93 -3.58 -4.70
C THR A 94 0.14 -3.00 -3.80
N LEU A 95 1.36 -2.91 -4.32
CA LEU A 95 2.50 -2.37 -3.61
C LEU A 95 2.83 -0.98 -4.17
N ALA A 96 2.74 0.02 -3.31
CA ALA A 96 3.21 1.37 -3.62
C ALA A 96 4.73 1.43 -3.39
N ILE A 97 5.47 1.78 -4.45
CA ILE A 97 6.93 1.88 -4.43
C ILE A 97 7.31 3.29 -4.83
N ASN A 98 8.08 3.97 -3.99
CA ASN A 98 8.71 5.22 -4.38
C ASN A 98 10.01 4.92 -5.14
N ARG A 99 10.19 5.52 -6.32
CA ARG A 99 11.36 5.35 -7.17
C ARG A 99 11.78 6.71 -7.72
N ILE A 100 13.09 6.91 -7.83
CA ILE A 100 13.66 8.04 -8.58
C ILE A 100 13.94 7.54 -10.00
N GLU A 101 13.34 8.19 -10.99
CA GLU A 101 13.54 7.89 -12.41
C GLU A 101 13.70 9.22 -13.15
N ASN A 102 14.77 9.35 -13.94
CA ASN A 102 15.13 10.60 -14.65
C ASN A 102 15.14 11.85 -13.74
N ASP A 103 15.78 11.76 -12.56
CA ASP A 103 15.83 12.82 -11.53
C ASP A 103 14.46 13.27 -10.99
N THR A 104 13.40 12.53 -11.30
CA THR A 104 12.05 12.77 -10.78
C THR A 104 11.65 11.66 -9.82
N GLU A 105 11.16 12.05 -8.64
CA GLU A 105 10.58 11.13 -7.68
C GLU A 105 9.17 10.75 -8.12
N GLN A 106 8.93 9.46 -8.32
CA GLN A 106 7.68 8.90 -8.83
C GLN A 106 7.19 7.79 -7.90
N LEU A 107 5.89 7.83 -7.59
CA LEU A 107 5.23 6.70 -6.94
C LEU A 107 4.70 5.74 -8.01
N CYS A 108 5.15 4.50 -7.95
CA CYS A 108 4.72 3.42 -8.83
C CYS A 108 3.82 2.44 -8.05
N TRP A 109 2.73 1.99 -8.67
CA TRP A 109 1.88 0.93 -8.12
C TRP A 109 2.14 -0.38 -8.87
N ALA A 110 2.73 -1.36 -8.20
CA ALA A 110 2.90 -2.71 -8.73
C ALA A 110 1.76 -3.62 -8.25
N ARG A 111 1.28 -4.52 -9.12
CA ARG A 111 0.32 -5.57 -8.81
C ARG A 111 1.01 -6.92 -8.69
#